data_AF-A0AAE1PCG6-F1
#
_entry.id   AF-A0AAE1PCG6-F1
#
_cell.length_a   1.000
_cell.length_b   1.000
_cell.length_c   1.000
_cell.angle_alpha   90.00
_cell.angle_beta   90.00
_cell.angle_gamma   90.00
#
_symmetry.space_group_name_H-M   'P 1'
#
loop_
_entity.id
_entity.type
_entity.pdbx_description
1 polymer ?
#
loop_
_entity_poly.entity_id
_entity_poly.type
_entity_poly.pdbx_seq_one_letter_code
_entity_poly.pdbx_strand_id
1 'polypeptide(L)'
;MYLKAGMPARAARLATNVDEMREDPELIHRIAMSLLKAELNEQAGELYEKVGKPQEALVSYRKGQAYSRAVELARHAYPSEEEWGDQLVSNKQTDAAISHYIEAGNNIKAQDAAISARQWRKAIQIIEVIDDDAALKPYLMKLGQYYAGLNDLPKAERFYVKGGMYNEAIAMYNQAGEWEKAHQLASKFLGADKVAVMYVNQAQVLESEGKFREAERLYISVHEPDLAITMYKNQCQFDQMMRLVKEYHTELVESTHLHLAAQLEQENNYHEAEKYFIAGANWKAAVNMYRGADMWEDAYRVAKKEGGANSGKQVVFLWVRTLRGDAAVKLLNKFGLLEQCIDYACESMLFEFAFELARIAMKQKVPDIHYKYAMVLEDESKFSEAEAQFIQAGKPKEAVLI
;
A
#
# COMPACT_ATOMS: atom_id res chain seq x y z
N MET A 1 -6.62 -91.06 22.64
CA MET A 1 -6.48 -92.26 21.79
C MET A 1 -5.88 -91.94 20.41
N TYR A 2 -6.30 -90.87 19.72
CA TYR A 2 -5.77 -90.50 18.38
C TYR A 2 -4.25 -90.31 18.29
N LEU A 3 -3.61 -89.72 19.31
CA LEU A 3 -2.14 -89.56 19.34
C LEU A 3 -1.40 -90.90 19.44
N LYS A 4 -1.91 -91.85 20.24
CA LYS A 4 -1.34 -93.20 20.35
C LYS A 4 -1.52 -94.02 19.06
N ALA A 5 -2.50 -93.66 18.24
CA ALA A 5 -2.80 -94.28 16.95
C ALA A 5 -2.10 -93.60 15.76
N GLY A 6 -1.15 -92.68 16.00
CA GLY A 6 -0.39 -92.02 14.93
C GLY A 6 -1.22 -91.09 14.04
N MET A 7 -2.38 -90.63 14.51
CA MET A 7 -3.28 -89.73 13.76
C MET A 7 -3.30 -88.32 14.39
N PRO A 8 -2.20 -87.55 14.31
CA PRO A 8 -2.09 -86.24 14.97
C PRO A 8 -3.02 -85.19 14.35
N ALA A 9 -3.30 -85.26 13.05
CA ALA A 9 -4.25 -84.37 12.36
C ALA A 9 -5.69 -84.47 12.92
N ARG A 10 -6.16 -85.70 13.18
CA ARG A 10 -7.49 -85.94 13.76
C ARG A 10 -7.53 -85.53 15.23
N ALA A 11 -6.43 -85.73 15.96
CA ALA A 11 -6.28 -85.24 17.32
C ALA A 11 -6.37 -83.71 17.38
N ALA A 12 -5.70 -83.01 16.46
CA ALA A 12 -5.72 -81.55 16.35
C ALA A 12 -7.12 -81.01 16.05
N ARG A 13 -7.82 -81.57 15.06
CA ARG A 13 -9.20 -81.18 14.74
C ARG A 13 -10.15 -81.34 15.92
N LEU A 14 -10.04 -82.45 16.64
CA LEU A 14 -10.85 -82.70 17.83
C LEU A 14 -10.52 -81.68 18.94
N ALA A 15 -9.22 -81.49 19.23
CA ALA A 15 -8.78 -80.55 20.26
C ALA A 15 -9.18 -79.10 19.96
N THR A 16 -9.27 -78.72 18.69
CA THR A 16 -9.71 -77.36 18.30
C THR A 16 -11.22 -77.14 18.35
N ASN A 17 -12.02 -78.21 18.43
CA ASN A 17 -13.49 -78.16 18.41
C ASN A 17 -14.12 -78.39 19.79
N VAL A 18 -13.33 -78.73 20.80
CA VAL A 18 -13.79 -78.98 22.17
C VAL A 18 -13.06 -78.00 23.10
N ASP A 19 -13.81 -77.06 23.69
CA ASP A 19 -13.22 -75.94 24.45
C ASP A 19 -12.34 -76.41 25.62
N GLU A 20 -12.79 -77.42 26.39
CA GLU A 20 -12.01 -78.03 27.48
C GLU A 20 -10.65 -78.59 27.01
N MET A 21 -10.57 -79.09 25.78
CA MET A 21 -9.33 -79.65 25.22
C MET A 21 -8.45 -78.58 24.55
N ARG A 22 -9.07 -77.49 24.08
CA ARG A 22 -8.39 -76.33 23.49
C ARG A 22 -7.65 -75.53 24.55
N GLU A 23 -8.19 -75.48 25.77
CA GLU A 23 -7.61 -74.76 26.91
C GLU A 23 -6.53 -75.56 27.66
N ASP A 24 -6.35 -76.87 27.39
CA ASP A 24 -5.29 -77.70 28.00
C ASP A 24 -3.94 -77.50 27.28
N PRO A 25 -2.98 -76.77 27.88
CA PRO A 25 -1.71 -76.42 27.23
C PRO A 25 -0.80 -77.64 27.03
N GLU A 26 -0.86 -78.65 27.90
CA GLU A 26 -0.04 -79.86 27.80
C GLU A 26 -0.55 -80.79 26.70
N LEU A 27 -1.87 -80.88 26.52
CA LEU A 27 -2.48 -81.60 25.41
C LEU A 27 -2.15 -80.93 24.07
N ILE A 28 -2.33 -79.62 23.95
CA ILE A 28 -2.01 -78.87 22.73
C ILE A 28 -0.52 -79.00 22.38
N HIS A 29 0.38 -78.89 23.36
CA HIS A 29 1.82 -79.05 23.13
C HIS A 29 2.16 -80.45 22.60
N ARG A 30 1.59 -81.52 23.17
CA ARG A 30 1.80 -82.89 22.69
C ARG A 30 1.26 -83.12 21.28
N ILE A 31 0.09 -82.57 20.97
CA ILE A 31 -0.49 -82.64 19.62
C ILE A 31 0.40 -81.89 18.63
N ALA A 32 0.82 -80.66 18.95
CA ALA A 32 1.67 -79.86 18.08
C ALA A 32 3.03 -80.53 17.80
N MET A 33 3.68 -81.08 18.84
CA MET A 33 4.93 -81.84 18.67
C MET A 33 4.74 -83.07 17.76
N SER A 34 3.61 -83.76 17.88
CA SER A 34 3.30 -84.90 17.01
C SER A 34 3.00 -84.51 15.56
N LEU A 35 2.38 -83.35 15.32
CA LEU A 35 2.16 -82.80 13.98
C LEU A 35 3.48 -82.37 13.34
N LEU A 36 4.34 -81.67 14.08
CA LEU A 36 5.66 -81.24 13.61
C LEU A 36 6.57 -82.42 13.29
N LYS A 37 6.54 -83.49 14.10
CA LYS A 37 7.29 -84.74 13.85
C LYS A 37 6.78 -85.48 12.60
N ALA A 38 5.49 -85.33 12.26
CA ALA A 38 4.89 -85.91 11.07
C ALA A 38 4.99 -84.98 9.83
N GLU A 39 5.75 -83.88 9.93
CA GLU A 39 5.90 -82.84 8.88
C GLU A 39 4.59 -82.18 8.43
N LEU A 40 3.52 -82.32 9.21
CA LEU A 40 2.21 -81.71 8.98
C LEU A 40 2.20 -80.25 9.49
N ASN A 41 3.11 -79.45 8.93
CA ASN A 41 3.40 -78.09 9.41
C ASN A 41 2.22 -77.11 9.22
N GLU A 42 1.42 -77.27 8.16
CA GLU A 42 0.21 -76.44 7.94
C GLU A 42 -0.86 -76.70 9.01
N GLN A 43 -1.08 -77.97 9.38
CA GLN A 43 -2.03 -78.35 10.42
C GLN A 43 -1.55 -77.97 11.82
N ALA A 44 -0.23 -77.95 12.03
CA ALA A 44 0.36 -77.38 13.25
C ALA A 44 0.11 -75.86 13.32
N GLY A 45 0.22 -75.16 12.18
CA GLY A 45 -0.14 -73.75 12.05
C GLY A 45 -1.61 -73.48 12.42
N GLU A 46 -2.55 -74.25 11.85
CA GLU A 46 -3.99 -74.14 12.16
C GLU A 46 -4.28 -74.37 13.66
N LEU A 47 -3.61 -75.35 14.27
CA LEU A 47 -3.76 -75.66 15.69
C LEU A 47 -3.31 -74.49 16.56
N TYR A 48 -2.12 -73.93 16.30
CA TYR A 48 -1.59 -72.80 17.05
C TYR A 48 -2.42 -71.53 16.84
N GLU A 49 -2.89 -71.28 15.62
CA GLU A 49 -3.77 -70.15 15.30
C GLU A 49 -5.06 -70.22 16.12
N LYS A 50 -5.71 -71.38 16.14
CA LYS A 50 -6.93 -71.57 16.95
C LYS A 50 -6.65 -71.51 18.46
N VAL A 51 -5.47 -71.86 18.94
CA VAL A 51 -5.15 -71.76 20.38
C VAL A 51 -4.69 -70.34 20.77
N GLY A 52 -4.73 -69.36 19.84
CA GLY A 52 -4.37 -67.98 20.13
C GLY A 52 -2.86 -67.77 20.27
N LYS A 53 -2.06 -68.60 19.58
CA LYS A 53 -0.59 -68.56 19.55
C LYS A 53 -0.08 -68.16 18.16
N PRO A 54 -0.23 -66.88 17.77
CA PRO A 54 0.03 -66.43 16.40
C PRO A 54 1.52 -66.49 16.00
N GLN A 55 2.45 -66.36 16.96
CA GLN A 55 3.88 -66.44 16.66
C GLN A 55 4.26 -67.87 16.24
N GLU A 56 3.85 -68.87 17.02
CA GLU A 56 4.11 -70.28 16.75
C GLU A 56 3.36 -70.77 15.50
N ALA A 57 2.15 -70.25 15.26
CA ALA A 57 1.39 -70.52 14.05
C ALA A 57 2.12 -70.01 12.80
N LEU A 58 2.65 -68.78 12.84
CA LEU A 58 3.36 -68.17 11.72
C LEU A 58 4.69 -68.90 11.40
N VAL A 59 5.43 -69.33 12.42
CA VAL A 59 6.63 -70.19 12.23
C VAL A 59 6.24 -71.50 11.56
N SER A 60 5.13 -72.12 11.98
CA SER A 60 4.65 -73.39 11.44
C SER A 60 4.18 -73.26 9.99
N TYR A 61 3.43 -72.20 9.65
CA TYR A 61 3.01 -71.91 8.28
C TYR A 61 4.20 -71.62 7.34
N ARG A 62 5.22 -70.88 7.80
CA ARG A 62 6.45 -70.66 7.03
C ARG A 62 7.19 -71.97 6.77
N LYS A 63 7.30 -72.84 7.78
CA LYS A 63 7.94 -74.16 7.63
C LYS A 63 7.17 -75.09 6.69
N GLY A 64 5.84 -74.97 6.65
CA GLY A 64 4.96 -75.69 5.73
C GLY A 64 4.80 -75.08 4.34
N GLN A 65 5.54 -74.01 4.01
CA GLN A 65 5.41 -73.25 2.75
C GLN A 65 3.99 -72.68 2.47
N ALA A 66 3.14 -72.59 3.50
CA ALA A 66 1.79 -72.05 3.42
C ALA A 66 1.81 -70.51 3.55
N TYR A 67 2.45 -69.83 2.60
CA TYR A 67 2.69 -68.39 2.67
C TYR A 67 1.42 -67.54 2.62
N SER A 68 0.37 -67.98 1.92
CA SER A 68 -0.92 -67.27 1.89
C SER A 68 -1.52 -67.16 3.30
N ARG A 69 -1.62 -68.28 4.02
CA ARG A 69 -2.11 -68.33 5.40
C ARG A 69 -1.20 -67.61 6.39
N ALA A 70 0.12 -67.67 6.19
CA ALA A 70 1.06 -66.92 7.00
C ALA A 70 0.85 -65.39 6.87
N VAL A 71 0.53 -64.91 5.66
CA VAL A 71 0.25 -63.49 5.39
C VAL A 71 -1.13 -63.08 5.94
N GLU A 72 -2.16 -63.91 5.76
CA GLU A 72 -3.48 -63.67 6.34
C GLU A 72 -3.43 -63.60 7.87
N LEU A 73 -2.76 -64.57 8.52
CA LEU A 73 -2.53 -64.54 9.96
C LEU A 73 -1.76 -63.30 10.39
N ALA A 74 -0.70 -62.91 9.65
CA ALA A 74 0.11 -61.75 9.99
C ALA A 74 -0.70 -60.44 9.95
N ARG A 75 -1.62 -60.29 8.98
CA ARG A 75 -2.49 -59.12 8.87
C ARG A 75 -3.50 -59.00 10.01
N HIS A 76 -3.91 -60.11 10.62
CA HIS A 76 -4.91 -60.12 11.68
C HIS A 76 -4.32 -60.17 13.10
N ALA A 77 -3.14 -60.78 13.26
CA ALA A 77 -2.56 -61.03 14.58
C ALA A 77 -1.57 -59.97 15.04
N TYR A 78 -1.03 -59.16 14.12
CA TYR A 78 -0.12 -58.07 14.45
C TYR A 78 -0.80 -56.73 14.19
N PRO A 79 -0.46 -55.67 14.97
CA PRO A 79 -0.98 -54.34 14.72
C PRO A 79 -0.70 -53.94 13.28
N SER A 80 -1.66 -53.26 12.65
CA SER A 80 -1.41 -52.65 11.35
C SER A 80 -0.28 -51.61 11.46
N GLU A 81 0.42 -51.35 10.36
CA GLU A 81 1.45 -50.29 10.32
C GLU A 81 0.90 -48.93 10.78
N GLU A 82 -0.40 -48.66 10.54
CA GLU A 82 -1.08 -47.47 11.03
C GLU A 82 -1.25 -47.47 12.55
N GLU A 83 -1.71 -48.57 13.15
CA GLU A 83 -1.86 -48.71 14.60
C GLU A 83 -0.51 -48.62 15.32
N TRP A 84 0.55 -49.14 14.69
CA TRP A 84 1.90 -49.00 15.22
C TRP A 84 2.39 -47.54 15.15
N GLY A 85 2.13 -46.85 14.03
CA GLY A 85 2.35 -45.41 13.92
C GLY A 85 1.63 -44.62 15.01
N ASP A 86 0.35 -44.91 15.27
CA ASP A 86 -0.45 -44.25 16.31
C ASP A 86 0.13 -44.46 17.72
N GLN A 87 0.61 -45.68 18.01
CA GLN A 87 1.29 -45.97 19.28
C GLN A 87 2.62 -45.23 19.42
N LEU A 88 3.40 -45.10 18.35
CA LEU A 88 4.65 -44.33 18.35
C LEU A 88 4.37 -42.83 18.59
N VAL A 89 3.33 -42.28 17.98
CA VAL A 89 2.89 -40.90 18.24
C VAL A 89 2.47 -40.71 19.70
N SER A 90 1.70 -41.65 20.27
CA SER A 90 1.31 -41.65 21.70
C SER A 90 2.54 -41.65 22.63
N ASN A 91 3.56 -42.41 22.26
CA ASN A 91 4.84 -42.47 22.96
C ASN A 91 5.77 -41.28 22.67
N LYS A 92 5.29 -40.24 21.97
CA LYS A 92 6.05 -39.05 21.54
C LYS A 92 7.22 -39.32 20.59
N GLN A 93 7.25 -40.50 19.97
CA GLN A 93 8.24 -40.90 18.96
C GLN A 93 7.74 -40.57 17.56
N THR A 94 7.37 -39.31 17.33
CA THR A 94 6.69 -38.86 16.11
C THR A 94 7.54 -38.98 14.84
N ASP A 95 8.88 -38.88 14.92
CA ASP A 95 9.76 -39.06 13.76
C ASP A 95 9.80 -40.52 13.27
N ALA A 96 9.74 -41.49 14.19
CA ALA A 96 9.70 -42.91 13.85
C ALA A 96 8.35 -43.31 13.21
N ALA A 97 7.26 -42.70 13.66
CA ALA A 97 5.92 -42.96 13.15
C ALA A 97 5.75 -42.62 11.65
N ILE A 98 6.55 -41.69 11.11
CA ILE A 98 6.43 -41.22 9.71
C ILE A 98 6.54 -42.40 8.72
N SER A 99 7.55 -43.26 8.88
CA SER A 99 7.78 -44.37 7.95
C SER A 99 6.63 -45.38 7.99
N HIS A 100 6.12 -45.69 9.18
CA HIS A 100 4.99 -46.61 9.36
C HIS A 100 3.70 -46.08 8.74
N TYR A 101 3.42 -44.77 8.85
CA TYR A 101 2.29 -44.18 8.16
C TYR A 101 2.42 -44.16 6.64
N ILE A 102 3.64 -43.97 6.10
CA ILE A 102 3.90 -44.06 4.66
C ILE A 102 3.68 -45.51 4.17
N GLU A 103 4.20 -46.50 4.90
CA GLU A 103 4.04 -47.93 4.58
C GLU A 103 2.58 -48.38 4.68
N ALA A 104 1.81 -47.79 5.61
CA ALA A 104 0.37 -47.97 5.71
C ALA A 104 -0.43 -47.28 4.58
N GLY A 105 0.21 -46.43 3.76
CA GLY A 105 -0.45 -45.62 2.73
C GLY A 105 -1.26 -44.44 3.29
N ASN A 106 -1.16 -44.15 4.59
CA ASN A 106 -1.87 -43.04 5.23
C ASN A 106 -1.01 -41.77 5.20
N ASN A 107 -0.96 -41.12 4.03
CA ASN A 107 -0.11 -39.95 3.79
C ASN A 107 -0.48 -38.73 4.65
N ILE A 108 -1.74 -38.60 5.09
CA ILE A 108 -2.19 -37.49 5.94
C ILE A 108 -1.57 -37.61 7.34
N LYS A 109 -1.67 -38.79 7.98
CA LYS A 109 -1.02 -39.05 9.26
C LYS A 109 0.50 -38.94 9.17
N ALA A 110 1.10 -39.41 8.07
CA ALA A 110 2.52 -39.24 7.81
C ALA A 110 2.93 -37.76 7.75
N GLN A 111 2.11 -36.92 7.10
CA GLN A 111 2.34 -35.48 6.99
C GLN A 111 2.22 -34.76 8.34
N ASP A 112 1.21 -35.10 9.13
CA ASP A 112 1.05 -34.57 10.49
C ASP A 112 2.23 -34.93 11.38
N ALA A 113 2.68 -36.19 11.33
CA ALA A 113 3.84 -36.66 12.07
C ALA A 113 5.13 -35.94 11.61
N ALA A 114 5.34 -35.78 10.31
CA ALA A 114 6.52 -35.10 9.75
C ALA A 114 6.60 -33.62 10.15
N ILE A 115 5.49 -32.89 10.10
CA ILE A 115 5.45 -31.48 10.51
C ILE A 115 5.63 -31.35 12.03
N SER A 116 4.98 -32.21 12.81
CA SER A 116 5.11 -32.22 14.28
C SER A 116 6.54 -32.53 14.74
N ALA A 117 7.22 -33.43 14.01
CA ALA A 117 8.63 -33.76 14.22
C ALA A 117 9.61 -32.72 13.63
N ARG A 118 9.11 -31.63 13.02
CA ARG A 118 9.91 -30.60 12.32
C ARG A 118 10.79 -31.16 11.19
N GLN A 119 10.39 -32.28 10.60
CA GLN A 119 11.07 -32.93 9.49
C GLN A 119 10.61 -32.31 8.16
N TRP A 120 10.91 -31.03 7.94
CA TRP A 120 10.39 -30.25 6.80
C TRP A 120 10.75 -30.85 5.44
N ARG A 121 11.93 -31.46 5.30
CA ARG A 121 12.33 -32.15 4.05
C ARG A 121 11.45 -33.35 3.74
N LYS A 122 11.14 -34.18 4.74
CA LYS A 122 10.23 -35.33 4.59
C LYS A 122 8.80 -34.83 4.32
N ALA A 123 8.35 -33.79 5.03
CA ALA A 123 7.04 -33.19 4.83
C ALA A 123 6.83 -32.64 3.41
N ILE A 124 7.88 -32.13 2.75
CA ILE A 124 7.81 -31.70 1.35
C ILE A 124 7.69 -32.90 0.40
N GLN A 125 8.35 -34.02 0.68
CA GLN A 125 8.23 -35.21 -0.16
C GLN A 125 6.85 -35.86 -0.04
N ILE A 126 6.31 -35.96 1.17
CA ILE A 126 4.99 -36.56 1.42
C ILE A 126 3.88 -35.71 0.78
N ILE A 127 4.01 -34.38 0.78
CA ILE A 127 3.00 -33.48 0.19
C ILE A 127 2.86 -33.59 -1.33
N GLU A 128 3.85 -34.16 -2.02
CA GLU A 128 3.79 -34.41 -3.47
C GLU A 128 2.97 -35.65 -3.80
N VAL A 129 2.73 -36.54 -2.82
CA VAL A 129 2.03 -37.82 -2.99
C VAL A 129 0.56 -37.75 -2.52
N ILE A 130 0.17 -36.68 -1.84
CA ILE A 130 -1.22 -36.48 -1.40
C ILE A 130 -2.03 -35.89 -2.56
N ASP A 131 -3.04 -36.61 -3.03
CA ASP A 131 -3.91 -36.20 -4.14
C ASP A 131 -5.10 -35.31 -3.71
N ASP A 132 -5.37 -35.19 -2.40
CA ASP A 132 -6.50 -34.40 -1.87
C ASP A 132 -6.09 -32.93 -1.60
N ASP A 133 -6.44 -32.05 -2.55
CA ASP A 133 -6.17 -30.61 -2.47
C ASP A 133 -6.76 -29.92 -1.22
N ALA A 134 -7.90 -30.40 -0.71
CA ALA A 134 -8.52 -29.80 0.48
C ALA A 134 -7.74 -30.17 1.75
N ALA A 135 -7.29 -31.43 1.85
CA ALA A 135 -6.42 -31.89 2.93
C ALA A 135 -5.03 -31.25 2.88
N LEU A 136 -4.53 -30.89 1.69
CA LEU A 136 -3.22 -30.26 1.49
C LEU A 136 -3.11 -28.84 2.04
N LYS A 137 -4.17 -28.04 1.94
CA LYS A 137 -4.16 -26.61 2.27
C LYS A 137 -3.56 -26.27 3.65
N PRO A 138 -3.96 -26.90 4.78
CA PRO A 138 -3.38 -26.60 6.10
C PRO A 138 -1.88 -26.91 6.17
N TYR A 139 -1.40 -27.92 5.45
CA TYR A 139 0.01 -28.28 5.41
C TYR A 139 0.83 -27.31 4.57
N LEU A 140 0.31 -26.90 3.42
CA LEU A 140 0.90 -25.85 2.58
C LEU A 140 1.01 -24.53 3.34
N MET A 141 0.01 -24.19 4.16
CA MET A 141 0.03 -22.99 5.00
C MET A 141 1.18 -23.04 6.02
N LYS A 142 1.34 -24.16 6.72
CA LYS A 142 2.43 -24.35 7.71
C LYS A 142 3.81 -24.30 7.05
N LEU A 143 3.96 -24.91 5.87
CA LEU A 143 5.22 -24.85 5.11
C LEU A 143 5.53 -23.44 4.60
N GLY A 144 4.51 -22.73 4.10
CA GLY A 144 4.63 -21.32 3.72
C GLY A 144 5.10 -20.45 4.89
N GLN A 145 4.46 -20.59 6.06
CA GLN A 145 4.83 -19.86 7.28
C GLN A 145 6.25 -20.18 7.74
N TYR A 146 6.68 -21.45 7.64
CA TYR A 146 8.05 -21.86 7.98
C TYR A 146 9.08 -21.16 7.09
N TYR A 147 8.90 -21.19 5.77
CA TYR A 147 9.83 -20.54 4.84
C TYR A 147 9.78 -19.01 4.92
N ALA A 148 8.61 -18.42 5.18
CA ALA A 148 8.47 -16.99 5.45
C ALA A 148 9.27 -16.58 6.71
N GLY A 149 9.20 -17.37 7.78
CA GLY A 149 9.99 -17.14 9.00
C GLY A 149 11.50 -17.30 8.80
N LEU A 150 11.94 -18.08 7.80
CA LEU A 150 13.34 -18.17 7.37
C LEU A 150 13.75 -17.05 6.40
N ASN A 151 12.82 -16.15 6.05
CA ASN A 151 12.99 -15.12 5.03
C ASN A 151 13.27 -15.67 3.61
N ASP A 152 12.92 -16.93 3.35
CA ASP A 152 12.98 -17.55 2.02
C ASP A 152 11.63 -17.33 1.30
N LEU A 153 11.38 -16.07 0.95
CA LEU A 153 10.12 -15.61 0.37
C LEU A 153 9.74 -16.36 -0.93
N PRO A 154 10.67 -16.67 -1.87
CA PRO A 154 10.32 -17.39 -3.09
C PRO A 154 9.83 -18.81 -2.83
N LYS A 155 10.37 -19.51 -1.83
CA LYS A 155 9.86 -20.84 -1.46
C LYS A 155 8.51 -20.73 -0.76
N ALA A 156 8.34 -19.75 0.13
CA ALA A 156 7.07 -19.52 0.80
C ALA A 156 5.95 -19.20 -0.21
N GLU A 157 6.22 -18.35 -1.22
CA GLU A 157 5.29 -18.04 -2.31
C GLU A 157 4.80 -19.32 -3.01
N ARG A 158 5.71 -20.24 -3.36
CA ARG A 158 5.35 -21.49 -4.03
C ARG A 158 4.32 -22.29 -3.24
N PHE A 159 4.47 -22.39 -1.92
CA PHE A 159 3.52 -23.12 -1.08
C PHE A 159 2.19 -22.39 -0.93
N TYR A 160 2.21 -21.06 -0.75
CA TYR A 160 0.99 -20.27 -0.66
C TYR A 160 0.19 -20.28 -1.97
N VAL A 161 0.86 -20.10 -3.12
CA VAL A 161 0.23 -20.16 -4.44
C VAL A 161 -0.33 -21.56 -4.71
N LYS A 162 0.41 -22.64 -4.40
CA LYS A 162 -0.09 -24.02 -4.54
C LYS A 162 -1.36 -24.26 -3.71
N GLY A 163 -1.48 -23.63 -2.54
CA GLY A 163 -2.67 -23.74 -1.68
C GLY A 163 -3.76 -22.71 -1.93
N GLY A 164 -3.65 -21.89 -2.99
CA GLY A 164 -4.61 -20.82 -3.30
C GLY A 164 -4.66 -19.70 -2.26
N MET A 165 -3.65 -19.58 -1.42
CA MET A 165 -3.50 -18.61 -0.32
C MET A 165 -2.78 -17.35 -0.80
N TYR A 166 -3.32 -16.72 -1.84
CA TYR A 166 -2.68 -15.57 -2.48
C TYR A 166 -2.59 -14.36 -1.55
N ASN A 167 -3.60 -14.16 -0.70
CA ASN A 167 -3.63 -13.05 0.27
C ASN A 167 -2.47 -13.16 1.27
N GLU A 168 -2.17 -14.37 1.73
CA GLU A 168 -1.08 -14.67 2.66
C GLU A 168 0.29 -14.43 2.00
N ALA A 169 0.45 -14.82 0.73
CA ALA A 169 1.68 -14.54 -0.03
C ALA A 169 1.90 -13.04 -0.28
N ILE A 170 0.83 -12.30 -0.62
CA ILE A 170 0.89 -10.84 -0.82
C ILE A 170 1.21 -10.15 0.50
N ALA A 171 0.54 -10.52 1.59
CA ALA A 171 0.79 -9.98 2.91
C ALA A 171 2.25 -10.23 3.36
N MET A 172 2.78 -11.42 3.08
CA MET A 172 4.18 -11.75 3.33
C MET A 172 5.14 -10.82 2.56
N TYR A 173 4.94 -10.62 1.26
CA TYR A 173 5.80 -9.72 0.48
C TYR A 173 5.69 -8.26 0.93
N ASN A 174 4.47 -7.82 1.27
CA ASN A 174 4.24 -6.49 1.83
C ASN A 174 4.99 -6.28 3.16
N GLN A 175 4.92 -7.24 4.07
CA GLN A 175 5.64 -7.18 5.35
C GLN A 175 7.17 -7.17 5.17
N ALA A 176 7.68 -7.83 4.13
CA ALA A 176 9.09 -7.83 3.79
C ALA A 176 9.56 -6.56 3.03
N GLY A 177 8.66 -5.65 2.67
CA GLY A 177 8.96 -4.45 1.86
C GLY A 177 9.19 -4.73 0.38
N GLU A 178 8.84 -5.92 -0.10
CA GLU A 178 9.03 -6.39 -1.48
C GLU A 178 7.78 -6.10 -2.34
N TRP A 179 7.43 -4.82 -2.43
CA TRP A 179 6.16 -4.33 -2.98
C TRP A 179 5.94 -4.69 -4.45
N GLU A 180 6.99 -4.69 -5.26
CA GLU A 180 6.88 -5.04 -6.69
C GLU A 180 6.44 -6.49 -6.88
N LYS A 181 6.98 -7.41 -6.07
CA LYS A 181 6.60 -8.83 -6.09
C LYS A 181 5.18 -9.02 -5.55
N ALA A 182 4.83 -8.32 -4.47
CA ALA A 182 3.47 -8.30 -3.96
C ALA A 182 2.47 -7.83 -5.04
N HIS A 183 2.81 -6.79 -5.80
CA HIS A 183 1.93 -6.22 -6.83
C HIS A 183 1.80 -7.17 -8.02
N GLN A 184 2.91 -7.72 -8.50
CA GLN A 184 2.88 -8.72 -9.56
C GLN A 184 2.03 -9.94 -9.18
N LEU A 185 2.10 -10.40 -7.93
CA LEU A 185 1.31 -11.54 -7.47
C LEU A 185 -0.17 -11.16 -7.33
N ALA A 186 -0.46 -9.99 -6.77
CA ALA A 186 -1.80 -9.45 -6.64
C ALA A 186 -2.48 -9.28 -8.00
N SER A 187 -1.82 -8.64 -8.96
CA SER A 187 -2.34 -8.40 -10.30
C SER A 187 -2.54 -9.68 -11.13
N LYS A 188 -1.82 -10.77 -10.80
CA LYS A 188 -1.99 -12.07 -11.45
C LYS A 188 -3.19 -12.86 -10.93
N PHE A 189 -3.46 -12.82 -9.63
CA PHE A 189 -4.39 -13.75 -8.98
C PHE A 189 -5.61 -13.10 -8.31
N LEU A 190 -5.56 -11.79 -8.05
CA LEU A 190 -6.67 -11.02 -7.49
C LEU A 190 -7.28 -10.12 -8.57
N GLY A 191 -8.59 -9.86 -8.46
CA GLY A 191 -9.26 -8.85 -9.28
C GLY A 191 -8.79 -7.45 -8.92
N ALA A 192 -8.73 -6.56 -9.92
CA ALA A 192 -8.20 -5.19 -9.80
C ALA A 192 -8.79 -4.42 -8.59
N ASP A 193 -10.09 -4.54 -8.34
CA ASP A 193 -10.77 -3.85 -7.23
C ASP A 193 -10.21 -4.25 -5.85
N LYS A 194 -9.94 -5.56 -5.65
CA LYS A 194 -9.38 -6.05 -4.38
C LYS A 194 -7.94 -5.61 -4.22
N VAL A 195 -7.17 -5.59 -5.30
CA VAL A 195 -5.78 -5.08 -5.30
C VAL A 195 -5.77 -3.60 -4.93
N ALA A 196 -6.63 -2.79 -5.55
CA ALA A 196 -6.76 -1.37 -5.25
C ALA A 196 -7.02 -1.12 -3.75
N VAL A 197 -8.03 -1.79 -3.17
CA VAL A 197 -8.38 -1.64 -1.74
C VAL A 197 -7.22 -2.01 -0.82
N MET A 198 -6.52 -3.12 -1.09
CA MET A 198 -5.38 -3.54 -0.24
C MET A 198 -4.23 -2.53 -0.27
N TYR A 199 -3.91 -2.00 -1.45
CA TYR A 199 -2.80 -1.07 -1.63
C TYR A 199 -3.12 0.31 -1.07
N VAL A 200 -4.37 0.78 -1.22
CA VAL A 200 -4.84 2.02 -0.60
C VAL A 200 -4.76 1.92 0.92
N ASN A 201 -5.23 0.83 1.52
CA ASN A 201 -5.13 0.64 2.98
C ASN A 201 -3.68 0.63 3.46
N GLN A 202 -2.79 -0.04 2.71
CA GLN A 202 -1.36 -0.07 3.04
C GLN A 202 -0.71 1.32 2.88
N ALA A 203 -1.07 2.08 1.85
CA ALA A 203 -0.60 3.44 1.63
C ALA A 203 -1.02 4.37 2.79
N GLN A 204 -2.23 4.23 3.30
CA GLN A 204 -2.71 4.96 4.48
C GLN A 204 -1.92 4.62 5.75
N VAL A 205 -1.54 3.36 5.94
CA VAL A 205 -0.65 2.97 7.05
C VAL A 205 0.71 3.65 6.90
N LEU A 206 1.31 3.62 5.71
CA LEU A 206 2.59 4.28 5.44
C LEU A 206 2.51 5.80 5.60
N GLU A 207 1.38 6.41 5.24
CA GLU A 207 1.09 7.82 5.48
C GLU A 207 1.09 8.12 6.99
N SER A 208 0.44 7.28 7.80
CA SER A 208 0.44 7.43 9.26
C SER A 208 1.83 7.27 9.90
N GLU A 209 2.73 6.51 9.25
CA GLU A 209 4.14 6.35 9.65
C GLU A 209 5.06 7.47 9.15
N GLY A 210 4.56 8.38 8.31
CA GLY A 210 5.36 9.46 7.71
C GLY A 210 6.14 9.08 6.44
N LYS A 211 5.91 7.88 5.89
CA LYS A 211 6.63 7.35 4.71
C LYS A 211 5.92 7.73 3.40
N PHE A 212 5.80 9.03 3.15
CA PHE A 212 4.96 9.56 2.06
C PHE A 212 5.39 9.12 0.66
N ARG A 213 6.70 9.01 0.40
CA ARG A 213 7.19 8.52 -0.91
C ARG A 213 6.81 7.07 -1.19
N GLU A 214 6.74 6.24 -0.16
CA GLU A 214 6.32 4.84 -0.30
C GLU A 214 4.79 4.76 -0.48
N ALA A 215 4.03 5.55 0.30
CA ALA A 215 2.59 5.68 0.14
C ALA A 215 2.22 6.16 -1.27
N GLU A 216 2.90 7.18 -1.79
CA GLU A 216 2.72 7.68 -3.16
C GLU A 216 2.92 6.58 -4.20
N ARG A 217 3.99 5.79 -4.09
CA ARG A 217 4.25 4.67 -5.02
C ARG A 217 3.10 3.67 -5.03
N LEU A 218 2.53 3.37 -3.86
CA LEU A 218 1.38 2.47 -3.77
C LEU A 218 0.14 3.07 -4.43
N TYR A 219 -0.18 4.34 -4.17
CA TYR A 219 -1.31 5.03 -4.81
C TYR A 219 -1.18 5.08 -6.34
N ILE A 220 0.00 5.39 -6.86
CA ILE A 220 0.26 5.41 -8.31
C ILE A 220 0.15 3.99 -8.90
N SER A 221 0.63 2.96 -8.20
CA SER A 221 0.59 1.57 -8.69
C SER A 221 -0.81 1.03 -8.91
N VAL A 222 -1.82 1.62 -8.25
CA VAL A 222 -3.24 1.26 -8.41
C VAL A 222 -4.02 2.29 -9.22
N HIS A 223 -3.32 3.18 -9.93
CA HIS A 223 -3.90 4.22 -10.77
C HIS A 223 -4.79 5.21 -10.02
N GLU A 224 -4.47 5.49 -8.75
CA GLU A 224 -5.18 6.46 -7.90
C GLU A 224 -4.28 7.64 -7.50
N PRO A 225 -3.77 8.45 -8.46
CA PRO A 225 -2.88 9.58 -8.16
C PRO A 225 -3.56 10.67 -7.31
N ASP A 226 -4.89 10.77 -7.34
CA ASP A 226 -5.67 11.74 -6.56
C ASP A 226 -5.53 11.56 -5.04
N LEU A 227 -5.37 10.31 -4.59
CA LEU A 227 -5.11 10.01 -3.18
C LEU A 227 -3.72 10.50 -2.78
N ALA A 228 -2.71 10.33 -3.63
CA ALA A 228 -1.37 10.86 -3.40
C ALA A 228 -1.33 12.40 -3.42
N ILE A 229 -2.07 13.03 -4.34
CA ILE A 229 -2.22 14.50 -4.39
C ILE A 229 -2.86 15.00 -3.09
N THR A 230 -3.94 14.36 -2.64
CA THR A 230 -4.64 14.72 -1.40
C THR A 230 -3.76 14.53 -0.18
N MET A 231 -2.99 13.44 -0.11
CA MET A 231 -2.01 13.19 0.95
C MET A 231 -0.99 14.33 1.04
N TYR A 232 -0.35 14.71 -0.07
CA TYR A 232 0.63 15.80 -0.06
C TYR A 232 0.02 17.16 0.23
N LYS A 233 -1.22 17.41 -0.22
CA LYS A 233 -1.98 18.61 0.11
C LYS A 233 -2.19 18.74 1.62
N ASN A 234 -2.64 17.67 2.28
CA ASN A 234 -2.93 17.66 3.71
C ASN A 234 -1.70 17.91 4.59
N GLN A 235 -0.50 17.67 4.06
CA GLN A 235 0.76 17.89 4.75
C GLN A 235 1.47 19.18 4.34
N CYS A 236 0.80 20.02 3.54
CA CYS A 236 1.38 21.24 2.98
C CYS A 236 2.66 21.01 2.15
N GLN A 237 2.88 19.80 1.62
CA GLN A 237 3.99 19.48 0.72
C GLN A 237 3.62 19.83 -0.73
N PHE A 238 3.38 21.12 -0.97
CA PHE A 238 2.81 21.62 -2.23
C PHE A 238 3.70 21.36 -3.46
N ASP A 239 5.03 21.31 -3.31
CA ASP A 239 5.94 20.98 -4.42
C ASP A 239 5.70 19.57 -4.95
N GLN A 240 5.54 18.58 -4.06
CA GLN A 240 5.26 17.20 -4.44
C GLN A 240 3.85 17.05 -5.00
N MET A 241 2.89 17.72 -4.38
CA MET A 241 1.51 17.81 -4.86
C MET A 241 1.47 18.34 -6.30
N MET A 242 2.12 19.48 -6.57
CA MET A 242 2.14 20.09 -7.90
C MET A 242 2.91 19.26 -8.93
N ARG A 243 3.92 18.49 -8.52
CA ARG A 243 4.57 17.52 -9.42
C ARG A 243 3.56 16.49 -9.92
N LEU A 244 2.76 15.91 -9.03
CA LEU A 244 1.75 14.94 -9.39
C LEU A 244 0.63 15.56 -10.23
N VAL A 245 0.16 16.77 -9.90
CA VAL A 245 -0.84 17.48 -10.72
C VAL A 245 -0.31 17.73 -12.14
N LYS A 246 0.96 18.12 -12.30
CA LYS A 246 1.58 18.29 -13.63
C LYS A 246 1.72 16.99 -14.42
N GLU A 247 1.85 15.85 -13.74
CA GLU A 247 2.05 14.55 -14.36
C GLU A 247 0.71 13.90 -14.74
N TYR A 248 -0.30 13.98 -13.88
CA TYR A 248 -1.57 13.25 -14.02
C TYR A 248 -2.77 14.14 -14.40
N HIS A 249 -2.74 15.45 -14.12
CA HIS A 249 -3.86 16.40 -14.29
C HIS A 249 -3.40 17.74 -14.86
N THR A 250 -2.80 17.70 -16.05
CA THR A 250 -2.18 18.88 -16.71
C THR A 250 -3.13 20.07 -16.86
N GLU A 251 -4.41 19.81 -17.05
CA GLU A 251 -5.48 20.78 -17.21
C GLU A 251 -5.83 21.53 -15.91
N LEU A 252 -5.47 20.97 -14.76
CA LEU A 252 -5.72 21.58 -13.44
C LEU A 252 -4.52 22.39 -12.93
N VAL A 253 -3.39 22.40 -13.64
CA VAL A 253 -2.14 23.02 -13.14
C VAL A 253 -2.32 24.51 -12.84
N GLU A 254 -2.91 25.26 -13.76
CA GLU A 254 -3.11 26.72 -13.60
C GLU A 254 -4.08 27.03 -12.46
N SER A 255 -5.24 26.37 -12.43
CA SER A 255 -6.26 26.59 -11.39
C SER A 255 -5.75 26.18 -10.00
N THR A 256 -4.95 25.11 -9.92
CA THR A 256 -4.33 24.66 -8.66
C THR A 256 -3.28 25.64 -8.16
N HIS A 257 -2.43 26.18 -9.05
CA HIS A 257 -1.48 27.25 -8.68
C HIS A 257 -2.22 28.46 -8.09
N LEU A 258 -3.31 28.91 -8.70
CA LEU A 258 -4.09 30.04 -8.19
C LEU A 258 -4.76 29.74 -6.84
N HIS A 259 -5.30 28.54 -6.65
CA HIS A 259 -5.92 28.14 -5.39
C HIS A 259 -4.89 28.08 -4.24
N LEU A 260 -3.72 27.50 -4.49
CA LEU A 260 -2.61 27.47 -3.52
C LEU A 260 -2.13 28.88 -3.18
N ALA A 261 -1.99 29.75 -4.18
CA ALA A 261 -1.59 31.13 -3.96
C ALA A 261 -2.58 31.88 -3.06
N ALA A 262 -3.89 31.74 -3.31
CA ALA A 262 -4.93 32.34 -2.49
C ALA A 262 -4.97 31.79 -1.05
N GLN A 263 -4.71 30.50 -0.86
CA GLN A 263 -4.59 29.91 0.47
C GLN A 263 -3.38 30.51 1.23
N LEU A 264 -2.22 30.57 0.59
CA LEU A 264 -1.00 31.13 1.19
C LEU A 264 -1.12 32.63 1.49
N GLU A 265 -1.88 33.37 0.68
CA GLU A 265 -2.23 34.76 0.95
C GLU A 265 -3.04 34.88 2.26
N GLN A 266 -4.04 34.02 2.49
CA GLN A 266 -4.82 34.01 3.74
C GLN A 266 -3.96 33.68 4.97
N GLU A 267 -2.91 32.87 4.78
CA GLU A 267 -1.92 32.53 5.80
C GLU A 267 -0.85 33.63 5.99
N ASN A 268 -0.93 34.75 5.26
CA ASN A 268 0.06 35.85 5.21
C ASN A 268 1.45 35.42 4.70
N ASN A 269 1.56 34.28 4.00
CA ASN A 269 2.80 33.84 3.39
C ASN A 269 2.94 34.40 1.97
N TYR A 270 3.08 35.72 1.89
CA TYR A 270 3.07 36.47 0.63
C TYR A 270 4.16 36.05 -0.35
N HIS A 271 5.35 35.67 0.15
CA HIS A 271 6.46 35.30 -0.73
C HIS A 271 6.24 33.96 -1.42
N GLU A 272 5.73 32.95 -0.72
CA GLU A 272 5.34 31.69 -1.35
C GLU A 272 4.13 31.91 -2.26
N ALA A 273 3.12 32.67 -1.82
CA ALA A 273 1.95 33.01 -2.64
C ALA A 273 2.33 33.65 -3.99
N GLU A 274 3.32 34.57 -4.00
CA GLU A 274 3.85 35.17 -5.24
C GLU A 274 4.32 34.08 -6.23
N LYS A 275 5.10 33.09 -5.76
CA LYS A 275 5.62 32.03 -6.64
C LYS A 275 4.47 31.29 -7.33
N TYR A 276 3.42 30.97 -6.59
CA TYR A 276 2.25 30.27 -7.12
C TYR A 276 1.40 31.16 -8.04
N PHE A 277 1.20 32.44 -7.72
CA PHE A 277 0.50 33.39 -8.61
C PHE A 277 1.24 33.60 -9.94
N ILE A 278 2.56 33.71 -9.91
CA ILE A 278 3.38 33.82 -11.12
C ILE A 278 3.32 32.53 -11.94
N ALA A 279 3.44 31.37 -11.29
CA ALA A 279 3.35 30.08 -11.96
C ALA A 279 1.97 29.83 -12.59
N GLY A 280 0.89 30.36 -11.99
CA GLY A 280 -0.45 30.41 -12.55
C GLY A 280 -0.69 31.55 -13.56
N ALA A 281 0.37 32.16 -14.10
CA ALA A 281 0.32 33.27 -15.07
C ALA A 281 -0.50 34.51 -14.64
N ASN A 282 -0.76 34.68 -13.33
CA ASN A 282 -1.57 35.75 -12.79
C ASN A 282 -0.76 36.66 -11.84
N TRP A 283 0.30 37.25 -12.38
CA TRP A 283 1.13 38.21 -11.65
C TRP A 283 0.34 39.44 -11.16
N LYS A 284 -0.79 39.78 -11.80
CA LYS A 284 -1.68 40.88 -11.37
C LYS A 284 -2.30 40.58 -10.00
N ALA A 285 -2.68 39.32 -9.73
CA ALA A 285 -3.15 38.91 -8.42
C ALA A 285 -2.06 39.06 -7.36
N ALA A 286 -0.81 38.65 -7.66
CA ALA A 286 0.33 38.86 -6.75
C ALA A 286 0.56 40.36 -6.45
N VAL A 287 0.47 41.23 -7.46
CA VAL A 287 0.57 42.68 -7.27
C VAL A 287 -0.55 43.20 -6.37
N ASN A 288 -1.79 42.76 -6.57
CA ASN A 288 -2.94 43.17 -5.76
C ASN A 288 -2.83 42.68 -4.31
N MET A 289 -2.37 41.45 -4.09
CA MET A 289 -2.05 40.90 -2.78
C MET A 289 -1.05 41.80 -2.05
N TYR A 290 0.10 42.10 -2.67
CA TYR A 290 1.13 42.97 -2.08
C TYR A 290 0.62 44.38 -1.79
N ARG A 291 -0.23 44.93 -2.67
CA ARG A 291 -0.87 46.23 -2.45
C ARG A 291 -1.85 46.21 -1.26
N GLY A 292 -2.62 45.15 -1.11
CA GLY A 292 -3.55 44.97 0.01
C GLY A 292 -2.82 44.88 1.36
N ALA A 293 -1.61 44.31 1.36
CA ALA A 293 -0.72 44.21 2.52
C ALA A 293 0.17 45.46 2.75
N ASP A 294 -0.03 46.56 2.01
CA ASP A 294 0.79 47.80 2.05
C ASP A 294 2.27 47.59 1.69
N MET A 295 2.62 46.47 1.05
CA MET A 295 3.99 46.10 0.64
C MET A 295 4.27 46.58 -0.79
N TRP A 296 4.28 47.90 -0.97
CA TRP A 296 4.35 48.53 -2.30
C TRP A 296 5.65 48.29 -3.07
N GLU A 297 6.78 48.13 -2.37
CA GLU A 297 8.06 47.84 -3.04
C GLU A 297 8.05 46.47 -3.73
N ASP A 298 7.47 45.46 -3.09
CA ASP A 298 7.27 44.15 -3.69
C ASP A 298 6.22 44.17 -4.80
N ALA A 299 5.11 44.89 -4.61
CA ALA A 299 4.12 45.10 -5.67
C ALA A 299 4.76 45.72 -6.92
N TYR A 300 5.62 46.74 -6.75
CA TYR A 300 6.35 47.37 -7.85
C TYR A 300 7.34 46.39 -8.50
N ARG A 301 8.11 45.64 -7.69
CA ARG A 301 9.08 44.66 -8.17
C ARG A 301 8.41 43.63 -9.08
N VAL A 302 7.32 43.01 -8.61
CA VAL A 302 6.57 42.00 -9.38
C VAL A 302 5.99 42.61 -10.64
N ALA A 303 5.32 43.76 -10.54
CA ALA A 303 4.71 44.42 -11.70
C ALA A 303 5.75 44.79 -12.77
N LYS A 304 6.93 45.28 -12.37
CA LYS A 304 8.00 45.63 -13.32
C LYS A 304 8.62 44.39 -13.96
N LYS A 305 8.82 43.32 -13.19
CA LYS A 305 9.47 42.10 -13.65
C LYS A 305 8.58 41.32 -14.62
N GLU A 306 7.32 41.09 -14.24
CA GLU A 306 6.39 40.23 -14.98
C GLU A 306 5.52 41.02 -15.98
N GLY A 307 5.12 42.25 -15.64
CA GLY A 307 4.29 43.13 -16.48
C GLY A 307 5.07 44.19 -17.27
N GLY A 308 6.38 44.32 -17.03
CA GLY A 308 7.24 45.30 -17.68
C GLY A 308 7.17 46.71 -17.09
N ALA A 309 7.92 47.64 -17.70
CA ALA A 309 8.12 48.99 -17.16
C ALA A 309 6.81 49.77 -16.96
N ASN A 310 5.84 49.61 -17.87
CA ASN A 310 4.54 50.31 -17.80
C ASN A 310 3.70 49.82 -16.61
N SER A 311 3.65 48.52 -16.35
CA SER A 311 2.96 47.98 -15.17
C SER A 311 3.63 48.43 -13.87
N GLY A 312 4.95 48.51 -13.84
CA GLY A 312 5.68 49.14 -12.73
C GLY A 312 5.25 50.60 -12.49
N LYS A 313 5.17 51.42 -13.54
CA LYS A 313 4.69 52.82 -13.44
C LYS A 313 3.28 52.90 -12.87
N GLN A 314 2.36 52.04 -13.32
CA GLN A 314 0.98 51.99 -12.80
C GLN A 314 0.95 51.72 -11.29
N VAL A 315 1.78 50.79 -10.80
CA VAL A 315 1.88 50.53 -9.35
C VAL A 315 2.43 51.75 -8.61
N VAL A 316 3.44 52.46 -9.15
CA VAL A 316 3.95 53.69 -8.53
C VAL A 316 2.86 54.76 -8.45
N PHE A 317 2.06 54.95 -9.50
CA PHE A 317 0.95 55.92 -9.45
C PHE A 317 -0.09 55.56 -8.39
N LEU A 318 -0.39 54.27 -8.21
CA LEU A 318 -1.30 53.81 -7.15
C LEU A 318 -0.69 53.98 -5.76
N TRP A 319 0.61 53.71 -5.59
CA TRP A 319 1.34 53.91 -4.34
C TRP A 319 1.37 55.38 -3.95
N VAL A 320 1.67 56.26 -4.91
CA VAL A 320 1.75 57.70 -4.69
C VAL A 320 0.43 58.29 -4.18
N ARG A 321 -0.72 57.72 -4.60
CA ARG A 321 -2.06 58.14 -4.13
C ARG A 321 -2.35 57.83 -2.66
N THR A 322 -1.63 56.86 -2.06
CA THR A 322 -1.75 56.59 -0.62
C THR A 322 -0.89 57.55 0.21
N LEU A 323 0.04 58.26 -0.44
CA LEU A 323 0.89 59.27 0.17
C LEU A 323 0.32 60.68 -0.01
N ARG A 324 0.89 61.63 0.74
CA ARG A 324 0.60 63.07 0.64
C ARG A 324 1.88 63.88 0.74
N GLY A 325 1.84 65.09 0.21
CA GLY A 325 2.88 66.11 0.32
C GLY A 325 4.26 65.65 -0.14
N ASP A 326 5.28 65.97 0.66
CA ASP A 326 6.68 65.69 0.36
C ASP A 326 7.00 64.19 0.17
N ALA A 327 6.25 63.29 0.83
CA ALA A 327 6.46 61.85 0.69
C ALA A 327 6.11 61.37 -0.72
N ALA A 328 5.00 61.85 -1.28
CA ALA A 328 4.59 61.55 -2.65
C ALA A 328 5.62 62.06 -3.68
N VAL A 329 6.09 63.30 -3.49
CA VAL A 329 7.12 63.92 -4.33
C VAL A 329 8.45 63.15 -4.28
N LYS A 330 8.93 62.79 -3.08
CA LYS A 330 10.17 62.01 -2.91
C LYS A 330 10.09 60.67 -3.65
N LEU A 331 8.95 59.98 -3.53
CA LEU A 331 8.71 58.71 -4.22
C LEU A 331 8.72 58.89 -5.75
N LEU A 332 7.99 59.88 -6.27
CA LEU A 332 7.94 60.17 -7.70
C LEU A 332 9.32 60.56 -8.26
N ASN A 333 10.12 61.32 -7.51
CA ASN A 333 11.48 61.68 -7.89
C ASN A 333 12.41 60.47 -7.89
N LYS A 334 12.29 59.54 -6.91
CA LYS A 334 13.05 58.27 -6.89
C LYS A 334 12.87 57.48 -8.18
N PHE A 335 11.67 57.53 -8.78
CA PHE A 335 11.35 56.82 -10.03
C PHE A 335 11.43 57.68 -11.30
N GLY A 336 11.70 58.98 -11.18
CA GLY A 336 11.70 59.92 -12.32
C GLY A 336 10.34 60.09 -12.99
N LEU A 337 9.24 59.94 -12.24
CA LEU A 337 7.86 59.94 -12.75
C LEU A 337 7.06 61.19 -12.37
N LEU A 338 7.67 62.19 -11.71
CA LEU A 338 6.95 63.35 -11.16
C LEU A 338 6.13 64.10 -12.22
N GLU A 339 6.77 64.47 -13.34
CA GLU A 339 6.11 65.22 -14.40
C GLU A 339 4.98 64.42 -15.05
N GLN A 340 5.24 63.15 -15.39
CA GLN A 340 4.24 62.24 -15.95
C GLN A 340 3.06 62.02 -14.99
N CYS A 341 3.30 61.99 -13.68
CA CYS A 341 2.25 61.86 -12.67
C CYS A 341 1.35 63.10 -12.61
N ILE A 342 1.92 64.30 -12.73
CA ILE A 342 1.16 65.56 -12.74
C ILE A 342 0.27 65.60 -13.99
N ASP A 343 0.80 65.25 -15.16
CA ASP A 343 0.03 65.22 -16.40
C ASP A 343 -1.11 64.21 -16.33
N TYR A 344 -0.82 62.99 -15.87
CA TYR A 344 -1.81 61.93 -15.67
C TYR A 344 -2.90 62.33 -14.65
N ALA A 345 -2.51 63.00 -13.56
CA ALA A 345 -3.46 63.49 -12.56
C ALA A 345 -4.42 64.55 -13.16
N CYS A 346 -3.93 65.42 -14.02
CA CYS A 346 -4.78 66.39 -14.74
C CYS A 346 -5.73 65.69 -15.71
N GLU A 347 -5.25 64.73 -16.50
CA GLU A 347 -6.07 63.93 -17.43
C GLU A 347 -7.12 63.09 -16.70
N SER A 348 -6.82 62.65 -15.48
CA SER A 348 -7.72 61.89 -14.61
C SER A 348 -8.61 62.78 -13.72
N MET A 349 -8.61 64.10 -13.93
CA MET A 349 -9.44 65.07 -13.20
C MET A 349 -9.12 65.18 -11.70
N LEU A 350 -7.93 64.75 -11.28
CA LEU A 350 -7.42 64.81 -9.91
C LEU A 350 -6.63 66.12 -9.68
N PHE A 351 -7.26 67.26 -9.95
CA PHE A 351 -6.59 68.57 -9.98
C PHE A 351 -5.98 68.97 -8.64
N GLU A 352 -6.66 68.74 -7.52
CA GLU A 352 -6.11 69.03 -6.19
C GLU A 352 -4.80 68.29 -5.93
N PHE A 353 -4.72 67.02 -6.34
CA PHE A 353 -3.52 66.23 -6.21
C PHE A 353 -2.40 66.72 -7.15
N ALA A 354 -2.76 67.10 -8.38
CA ALA A 354 -1.82 67.71 -9.32
C ALA A 354 -1.24 69.03 -8.78
N PHE A 355 -2.08 69.90 -8.19
CA PHE A 355 -1.64 71.15 -7.55
C PHE A 355 -0.74 70.90 -6.36
N GLU A 356 -1.07 69.92 -5.52
CA GLU A 356 -0.25 69.54 -4.37
C GLU A 356 1.17 69.18 -4.82
N LEU A 357 1.31 68.28 -5.80
CA LEU A 357 2.62 67.88 -6.33
C LEU A 357 3.36 69.04 -7.01
N ALA A 358 2.68 69.83 -7.84
CA ALA A 358 3.28 70.92 -8.59
C ALA A 358 3.75 72.06 -7.68
N ARG A 359 2.98 72.44 -6.67
CA ARG A 359 3.36 73.51 -5.73
C ARG A 359 4.63 73.16 -4.94
N ILE A 360 4.81 71.87 -4.62
CA ILE A 360 5.98 71.38 -3.87
C ILE A 360 7.22 71.30 -4.76
N ALA A 361 7.11 70.69 -5.95
CA ALA A 361 8.29 70.30 -6.72
C ALA A 361 8.33 70.72 -8.20
N MET A 362 7.24 71.24 -8.76
CA MET A 362 7.16 71.67 -10.18
C MET A 362 6.29 72.92 -10.35
N LYS A 363 6.68 74.04 -9.71
CA LYS A 363 5.88 75.27 -9.68
C LYS A 363 5.57 75.83 -11.07
N GLN A 364 6.45 75.60 -12.03
CA GLN A 364 6.29 76.01 -13.42
C GLN A 364 5.09 75.36 -14.12
N LYS A 365 4.62 74.18 -13.68
CA LYS A 365 3.43 73.53 -14.24
C LYS A 365 2.11 73.98 -13.62
N VAL A 366 2.14 74.77 -12.54
CA VAL A 366 0.92 75.23 -11.86
C VAL A 366 -0.04 75.98 -12.80
N PRO A 367 0.41 76.91 -13.67
CA PRO A 367 -0.47 77.56 -14.65
C PRO A 367 -1.12 76.58 -15.64
N ASP A 368 -0.39 75.55 -16.09
CA ASP A 368 -0.91 74.54 -17.01
C ASP A 368 -2.03 73.70 -16.37
N ILE A 369 -1.90 73.41 -15.06
CA ILE A 369 -2.93 72.70 -14.29
C ILE A 369 -4.18 73.58 -14.14
N HIS A 370 -4.01 74.87 -13.81
CA HIS A 370 -5.13 75.83 -13.77
C HIS A 370 -5.85 75.91 -15.11
N TYR A 371 -5.11 75.93 -16.23
CA TYR A 371 -5.70 75.95 -17.56
C TYR A 371 -6.53 74.70 -17.85
N LYS A 372 -5.97 73.50 -17.62
CA LYS A 372 -6.70 72.23 -17.81
C LYS A 372 -7.92 72.13 -16.90
N TYR A 373 -7.83 72.63 -15.66
CA TYR A 373 -8.96 72.64 -14.73
C TYR A 373 -10.06 73.61 -15.16
N ALA A 374 -9.69 74.78 -15.69
CA ALA A 374 -10.64 75.75 -16.20
C ALA A 374 -11.47 75.19 -17.38
N MET A 375 -10.81 74.51 -18.32
CA MET A 375 -11.48 73.85 -19.46
C MET A 375 -12.52 72.83 -19.02
N VAL A 376 -12.19 72.02 -18.00
CA VAL A 376 -13.12 71.05 -17.42
C VAL A 376 -14.34 71.72 -16.79
N LEU A 377 -14.13 72.80 -16.04
CA LEU A 377 -15.22 73.53 -15.38
C LEU A 377 -16.13 74.24 -16.40
N GLU A 378 -15.55 74.73 -17.49
CA GLU A 378 -16.28 75.27 -18.64
C GLU A 378 -17.17 74.20 -19.28
N ASP A 379 -16.63 73.00 -19.55
CA ASP A 379 -17.39 71.86 -20.08
C ASP A 379 -18.52 71.42 -19.13
N GLU A 380 -18.31 71.54 -17.81
CA GLU A 380 -19.31 71.30 -16.77
C GLU A 380 -20.30 72.47 -16.56
N SER A 381 -20.22 73.55 -17.35
CA SER A 381 -21.04 74.77 -17.24
C SER A 381 -20.89 75.55 -15.92
N LYS A 382 -19.77 75.38 -15.21
CA LYS A 382 -19.42 76.12 -13.98
C LYS A 382 -18.60 77.37 -14.30
N PHE A 383 -19.19 78.28 -15.08
CA PHE A 383 -18.48 79.41 -15.68
C PHE A 383 -17.78 80.33 -14.67
N SER A 384 -18.39 80.60 -13.51
CA SER A 384 -17.77 81.44 -12.48
C SER A 384 -16.50 80.84 -11.88
N GLU A 385 -16.46 79.51 -11.73
CA GLU A 385 -15.28 78.80 -11.23
C GLU A 385 -14.23 78.69 -12.33
N ALA A 386 -14.65 78.43 -13.57
CA ALA A 386 -13.78 78.39 -14.74
C ALA A 386 -13.06 79.73 -14.97
N GLU A 387 -13.78 80.86 -14.87
CA GLU A 387 -13.21 82.21 -15.01
C GLU A 387 -12.06 82.44 -14.00
N ALA A 388 -12.28 82.08 -12.74
CA ALA A 388 -11.27 82.20 -11.69
C ALA A 388 -10.03 81.35 -11.99
N GLN A 389 -10.20 80.15 -12.53
CA GLN A 389 -9.10 79.26 -12.91
C GLN A 389 -8.35 79.78 -14.15
N PHE A 390 -9.04 80.30 -15.18
CA PHE A 390 -8.40 80.91 -16.36
C PHE A 390 -7.55 82.14 -16.00
N ILE A 391 -7.99 82.95 -15.04
CA ILE A 391 -7.20 84.08 -14.52
C ILE A 391 -5.94 83.55 -13.83
N GLN A 392 -6.05 82.52 -12.99
CA GLN A 392 -4.90 81.89 -12.31
C GLN A 392 -3.94 81.19 -13.29
N ALA A 393 -4.44 80.73 -14.44
CA ALA A 393 -3.64 80.20 -15.53
C ALA A 393 -2.89 81.28 -16.34
N GLY A 394 -3.13 82.57 -16.07
CA GLY A 394 -2.57 83.67 -16.85
C GLY A 394 -3.24 83.88 -18.21
N LYS A 395 -4.47 83.39 -18.40
CA LYS A 395 -5.23 83.44 -19.65
C LYS A 395 -6.54 84.23 -19.50
N PRO A 396 -6.48 85.54 -19.18
CA PRO A 396 -7.67 86.34 -18.93
C PRO A 396 -8.58 86.54 -20.17
N LYS A 397 -8.05 86.31 -21.37
CA LYS A 397 -8.85 86.39 -22.61
C LYS A 397 -9.83 85.23 -22.73
N GLU A 398 -9.43 84.04 -22.30
CA GLU A 398 -10.28 82.84 -22.34
C GLU A 398 -11.37 82.94 -21.25
N ALA A 399 -11.04 83.49 -20.08
CA ALA A 399 -12.00 83.82 -19.01
C ALA A 399 -13.19 84.71 -19.43
N VAL A 400 -13.01 85.57 -20.44
CA VAL A 400 -14.08 86.48 -20.92
C VAL A 400 -14.92 85.87 -22.06
N LEU A 401 -14.44 84.76 -22.65
CA LEU A 401 -15.05 84.12 -23.81
C LEU A 401 -15.98 82.95 -23.45
N ILE A 402 -15.91 82.48 -22.21
CA ILE A 402 -16.80 81.48 -21.59
C ILE A 402 -18.09 82.13 -21.09
#